data_AF-E9J5V6-F1
#
_entry.id   AF-E9J5V6-F1
#
_cell.length_a   1.000
_cell.length_b   1.000
_cell.length_c   1.000
_cell.angle_alpha   90.00
_cell.angle_beta   90.00
_cell.angle_gamma   90.00
#
_symmetry.space_group_name_H-M   'P 1'
#
loop_
_entity.id
_entity.type
_entity.pdbx_description
1 polymer ?
#
loop_
_entity_poly.entity_id
_entity_poly.type
_entity_poly.pdbx_seq_one_letter_code
_entity_poly.pdbx_strand_id
1 'polypeptide(L)'
;VDASQEAYAAALFARTETQEGVSVQLILAKSRVAPIVKMTIPGLELLAATIGARLWHSIKDAEDFEEAEVLFWSDSATVLAWIQNNRPWNTFIENRVKE
;
A
#
# COMPACT_ATOMS: atom_id res chain seq x y z
N VAL A 1 1.92 1.56 -4.39
CA VAL A 1 1.44 2.76 -3.66
C VAL A 1 2.33 3.92 -4.03
N ASP A 2 1.84 5.16 -3.91
CA ASP A 2 2.61 6.35 -4.28
C ASP A 2 2.09 7.58 -3.51
N ALA A 3 2.95 8.56 -3.27
CA ALA A 3 2.61 9.80 -2.62
C ALA A 3 3.35 11.03 -3.17
N SER A 4 2.66 12.16 -3.15
CA SER A 4 3.20 13.49 -3.40
C SER A 4 3.00 14.39 -2.18
N GLN A 5 3.45 15.64 -2.27
CA GLN A 5 3.18 16.63 -1.21
C GLN A 5 1.68 16.99 -1.09
N GLU A 6 0.88 16.66 -2.09
CA GLU A 6 -0.53 17.07 -2.19
C GLU A 6 -1.50 15.93 -1.91
N ALA A 7 -1.12 14.68 -2.21
CA ALA A 7 -1.98 13.52 -2.06
C ALA A 7 -1.17 12.23 -1.91
N TYR A 8 -1.82 11.17 -1.43
CA TYR A 8 -1.26 9.82 -1.39
C TYR A 8 -2.32 8.81 -1.83
N ALA A 9 -1.88 7.75 -2.49
CA ALA A 9 -2.77 6.81 -3.14
C ALA A 9 -2.26 5.36 -3.15
N ALA A 10 -3.20 4.44 -3.26
CA ALA A 10 -2.95 3.03 -3.49
C ALA A 10 -3.91 2.48 -4.54
N ALA A 11 -3.40 1.56 -5.36
CA ALA A 11 -4.14 0.86 -6.39
C ALA A 11 -3.85 -0.63 -6.26
N LEU A 12 -4.88 -1.44 -6.41
CA LEU A 12 -4.83 -2.88 -6.38
C LEU A 12 -5.14 -3.41 -7.78
N PHE A 13 -4.24 -4.25 -8.29
CA PHE A 13 -4.38 -4.87 -9.60
C PHE A 13 -4.49 -6.39 -9.44
N ALA A 14 -5.38 -7.01 -10.20
CA ALA A 14 -5.37 -8.44 -10.42
C ALA A 14 -4.46 -8.75 -11.61
N ARG A 15 -3.48 -9.62 -11.41
CA ARG A 15 -2.61 -10.14 -12.46
C ARG A 15 -2.97 -11.61 -12.68
N THR A 16 -3.40 -11.96 -13.89
CA THR A 16 -3.67 -13.34 -14.29
C THR A 16 -2.66 -13.76 -15.35
N GLU A 17 -2.05 -14.92 -15.17
CA GLU A 17 -1.10 -15.51 -16.12
C GLU A 17 -1.66 -16.83 -16.64
N THR A 18 -1.78 -16.92 -17.96
CA THR A 18 -2.33 -18.08 -18.67
C THR A 18 -1.39 -18.48 -19.81
N GLN A 19 -1.68 -19.59 -20.49
CA GLN A 19 -0.95 -19.98 -21.70
C GLN A 19 -1.06 -18.94 -22.83
N GLU A 20 -2.12 -18.12 -22.82
CA GLU A 20 -2.38 -17.08 -23.81
C GLU A 20 -1.66 -15.76 -23.49
N GLY A 21 -1.08 -15.63 -22.29
CA GLY A 21 -0.31 -14.47 -21.86
C GLY A 21 -0.71 -13.94 -20.49
N VAL A 22 -0.27 -12.71 -20.22
CA VAL A 22 -0.48 -12.01 -18.95
C VAL A 22 -1.50 -10.90 -19.12
N SER A 23 -2.52 -10.89 -18.26
CA SER A 23 -3.52 -9.83 -18.18
C SER A 23 -3.43 -9.13 -16.82
N VAL A 24 -3.54 -7.80 -16.82
CA VAL A 24 -3.52 -6.98 -15.61
C VAL A 24 -4.73 -6.06 -15.62
N GLN A 25 -5.53 -6.12 -14.55
CA GLN A 25 -6.76 -5.34 -14.42
C GLN A 25 -6.75 -4.56 -13.10
N LEU A 26 -7.15 -3.29 -13.15
CA LEU A 26 -7.35 -2.50 -11.95
C LEU A 26 -8.64 -2.95 -11.27
N ILE A 27 -8.54 -3.41 -10.02
CA ILE A 27 -9.70 -3.85 -9.23
C ILE A 27 -10.24 -2.67 -8.42
N LEU A 28 -9.36 -2.00 -7.69
CA LEU A 28 -9.74 -0.92 -6.80
C LEU A 28 -8.61 0.09 -6.64
N ALA A 29 -8.95 1.37 -6.52
CA ALA A 29 -8.00 2.42 -6.20
C ALA A 29 -8.59 3.37 -5.15
N LYS A 30 -7.73 3.94 -4.32
CA LYS A 30 -8.10 4.95 -3.33
C LYS A 30 -7.00 5.99 -3.21
N SER A 31 -7.42 7.26 -3.22
CA SER A 31 -6.56 8.40 -2.96
C SER A 31 -7.08 9.20 -1.77
N ARG A 32 -6.18 9.97 -1.16
CA ARG A 32 -6.50 10.93 -0.09
C ARG A 32 -5.64 12.18 -0.28
N VAL A 33 -6.23 13.34 -0.02
CA VAL A 33 -5.49 14.60 0.06
C VAL A 33 -4.52 14.54 1.24
N ALA A 34 -3.33 15.09 1.07
CA ALA A 34 -2.32 15.19 2.12
C ALA A 34 -2.89 15.95 3.33
N PRO A 35 -2.52 15.56 4.57
CA PRO A 35 -3.02 16.25 5.76
C PRO A 35 -2.60 17.73 5.77
N ILE A 36 -3.46 18.57 6.38
CA ILE A 36 -3.18 20.01 6.57
C ILE A 36 -1.87 20.21 7.35
N VAL A 37 -1.63 19.35 8.34
CA VAL A 37 -0.35 19.30 9.05
C VAL A 37 0.70 18.73 8.10
N LYS A 38 1.70 19.53 7.76
CA LYS A 38 2.78 19.12 6.85
C LYS A 38 3.45 17.86 7.35
N MET A 39 3.55 16.89 6.45
CA MET A 39 4.26 15.64 6.64
C MET A 39 5.41 15.53 5.65
N THR A 40 6.40 14.71 5.99
CA THR A 40 7.49 14.37 5.06
C THR A 40 6.97 13.43 3.98
N ILE A 41 7.62 13.42 2.81
CA ILE A 41 7.29 12.48 1.73
C ILE A 41 7.29 11.02 2.22
N PRO A 42 8.32 10.52 2.94
CA PRO A 42 8.28 9.16 3.49
C PRO A 42 7.09 8.89 4.42
N GLY A 43 6.64 9.90 5.18
CA GLY A 43 5.44 9.76 6.02
C GLY A 43 4.15 9.64 5.21
N LEU A 44 4.05 10.37 4.09
CA LEU A 44 2.93 10.26 3.15
C LEU A 44 2.96 8.93 2.38
N GLU A 45 4.15 8.47 1.97
CA GLU A 45 4.36 7.14 1.40
C GLU A 45 3.94 6.02 2.37
N LEU A 46 4.26 6.16 3.66
CA LEU A 46 3.83 5.20 4.66
C LEU A 46 2.30 5.20 4.82
N LEU A 47 1.66 6.36 4.75
CA LEU A 47 0.20 6.43 4.72
C LEU A 47 -0.39 5.80 3.44
N ALA A 48 0.27 5.95 2.30
CA ALA A 48 -0.07 5.29 1.04
C ALA A 48 -0.02 3.76 1.20
N ALA A 49 1.03 3.23 1.83
CA ALA A 49 1.16 1.82 2.16
C ALA A 49 0.03 1.34 3.09
N THR A 50 -0.28 2.10 4.14
CA THR A 50 -1.38 1.78 5.07
C THR A 50 -2.73 1.70 4.37
N ILE A 51 -3.07 2.66 3.48
CA ILE A 51 -4.33 2.56 2.72
C ILE A 51 -4.32 1.39 1.73
N GLY A 52 -3.16 1.02 1.18
CA GLY A 52 -3.00 -0.17 0.35
C GLY A 52 -3.29 -1.46 1.11
N ALA A 53 -2.75 -1.61 2.32
CA ALA A 53 -3.02 -2.75 3.20
C ALA A 53 -4.51 -2.84 3.59
N ARG A 54 -5.15 -1.71 3.92
CA ARG A 54 -6.59 -1.63 4.17
C ARG A 54 -7.43 -2.00 2.96
N LEU A 55 -7.04 -1.55 1.76
CA LEU A 55 -7.75 -1.87 0.52
C LEU A 55 -7.75 -3.37 0.26
N TRP A 56 -6.58 -4.01 0.36
CA TRP A 56 -6.48 -5.46 0.28
C TRP A 56 -7.37 -6.14 1.33
N HIS A 57 -7.27 -5.74 2.60
CA HIS A 57 -8.10 -6.30 3.67
C HIS A 57 -9.61 -6.11 3.46
N SER A 58 -10.03 -5.07 2.73
CA SER A 58 -11.45 -4.84 2.46
C SER A 58 -12.06 -5.77 1.43
N ILE A 59 -11.25 -6.41 0.59
CA ILE A 59 -11.74 -7.30 -0.46
C ILE A 59 -11.28 -8.75 -0.31
N LYS A 60 -10.26 -9.01 0.51
CA LYS A 60 -9.70 -10.37 0.68
C LYS A 60 -10.76 -11.40 1.07
N ASP A 61 -11.71 -11.02 1.92
CA ASP A 61 -12.76 -11.91 2.44
C ASP A 61 -14.01 -11.96 1.53
N ALA A 62 -14.10 -11.05 0.56
CA ALA A 62 -15.32 -10.85 -0.24
C ALA A 62 -15.31 -11.64 -1.57
N GLU A 63 -14.14 -12.01 -2.08
CA GLU A 63 -13.95 -12.43 -3.48
C GLU A 63 -13.08 -13.70 -3.64
N ASP A 64 -13.03 -14.58 -2.61
CA ASP A 64 -12.25 -15.83 -2.63
C ASP A 64 -10.75 -15.65 -3.00
N PHE A 65 -10.16 -14.49 -2.70
CA PHE A 65 -8.74 -14.24 -2.95
C PHE A 65 -7.82 -14.90 -1.90
N GLU A 66 -8.33 -15.81 -1.06
CA GLU A 66 -7.56 -16.45 0.02
C GLU A 66 -6.34 -17.22 -0.50
N GLU A 67 -6.42 -17.79 -1.70
CA GLU A 67 -5.34 -18.54 -2.35
C GLU A 67 -4.48 -17.70 -3.30
N ALA A 68 -4.81 -16.42 -3.52
CA ALA A 68 -4.09 -15.57 -4.46
C ALA A 68 -2.72 -15.15 -3.89
N GLU A 69 -1.69 -15.17 -4.73
CA GLU A 69 -0.41 -14.53 -4.40
C GLU A 69 -0.60 -13.01 -4.32
N VAL A 70 -0.15 -12.42 -3.21
CA VAL A 70 -0.30 -10.98 -2.95
C VAL A 70 1.05 -10.32 -2.85
N LEU A 71 1.27 -9.31 -3.69
CA LEU A 71 2.49 -8.50 -3.71
C LEU A 71 2.16 -7.03 -3.47
N PHE A 72 2.79 -6.43 -2.46
CA PHE A 72 2.69 -5.00 -2.18
C PHE A 72 3.91 -4.26 -2.73
N TRP A 73 3.67 -3.25 -3.56
CA TRP A 73 4.71 -2.46 -4.23
C TRP A 73 4.81 -1.04 -3.67
N SER A 74 6.03 -0.60 -3.37
CA SER A 74 6.41 0.78 -3.09
C SER A 74 7.82 1.03 -3.64
N ASP A 75 8.06 2.23 -4.17
CA ASP A 75 9.37 2.70 -4.62
C ASP A 75 10.15 3.43 -3.49
N SER A 76 9.50 3.68 -2.35
CA SER A 76 10.12 4.33 -1.19
C SER A 76 10.98 3.35 -0.40
N ALA A 77 12.29 3.38 -0.65
CA ALA A 77 13.27 2.59 0.10
C ALA A 77 13.18 2.83 1.63
N THR A 78 12.82 4.04 2.06
CA THR A 78 12.60 4.36 3.47
C THR A 78 11.40 3.62 4.05
N VAL A 79 10.27 3.59 3.34
CA VAL A 79 9.07 2.86 3.79
C VAL A 79 9.32 1.36 3.81
N LEU A 80 9.96 0.82 2.77
CA LEU A 80 10.36 -0.58 2.75
C LEU A 80 11.25 -0.93 3.96
N ALA A 81 12.23 -0.07 4.28
CA ALA A 81 13.08 -0.27 5.45
C ALA A 81 12.30 -0.20 6.78
N TRP A 82 11.30 0.68 6.91
CA TRP A 82 10.46 0.73 8.12
C TRP A 82 9.59 -0.52 8.28
N ILE A 83 9.03 -1.04 7.19
CA ILE A 83 8.16 -2.22 7.19
C ILE A 83 8.96 -3.51 7.44
N GLN A 84 10.12 -3.65 6.80
CA GLN A 84 10.89 -4.90 6.84
C GLN A 84 11.76 -5.05 8.10
N ASN A 85 12.06 -3.97 8.80
CA ASN A 85 12.94 -4.01 9.98
C ASN A 85 12.14 -3.91 11.28
N ASN A 86 12.43 -4.80 12.22
CA ASN A 86 11.86 -4.77 13.56
C ASN A 86 12.72 -3.92 14.52
N ARG A 87 12.83 -2.62 14.24
CA ARG A 87 13.53 -1.65 15.09
C ARG A 87 12.51 -0.74 15.78
N PRO A 88 12.80 -0.22 16.98
CA PRO A 88 11.91 0.73 17.62
C PRO A 88 11.83 2.01 16.79
N TRP A 89 10.66 2.26 16.19
CA TRP A 89 10.38 3.51 15.49
C TRP A 89 9.68 4.51 16.40
N ASN A 90 9.55 5.76 15.93
CA ASN A 90 8.65 6.70 16.60
C ASN A 90 7.19 6.21 16.51
N THR A 91 6.35 6.69 17.42
CA THR A 91 4.95 6.24 17.55
C THR A 91 4.15 6.34 16.26
N PHE A 92 4.41 7.36 15.43
CA PHE A 92 3.71 7.49 14.15
C PHE A 92 4.05 6.33 13.21
N ILE A 93 5.33 6.05 12.99
CA ILE A 93 5.79 4.98 12.08
C ILE A 93 5.34 3.62 12.64
N GLU A 94 5.59 3.38 13.93
CA GLU A 94 5.29 2.12 14.60
C GLU A 94 3.81 1.73 14.45
N ASN A 95 2.91 2.69 14.67
CA ASN A 95 1.47 2.46 14.57
C ASN A 95 0.99 2.17 13.14
N ARG A 96 1.73 2.55 12.10
CA ARG A 96 1.34 2.28 10.70
C ARG A 96 1.98 1.02 10.15
N VAL A 97 3.15 0.63 10.65
CA VAL A 97 3.81 -0.65 10.30
C VAL A 97 3.08 -1.84 10.92
N LYS A 98 2.45 -1.66 12.10
CA LYS A 98 1.69 -2.72 12.79
C LYS A 98 0.24 -2.89 12.33
N GLU A 99 -0.22 -2.05 11.43
CA GLU A 99 -1.58 -2.10 10.91
C GLU A 99 -1.72 -3.13 9.78
#